data_AF-A0ABD0J7C2-F1
#
_entry.id   AF-A0ABD0J7C2-F1
#
_cell.length_a   1.000
_cell.length_b   1.000
_cell.length_c   1.000
_cell.angle_alpha   90.00
_cell.angle_beta   90.00
_cell.angle_gamma   90.00
#
_symmetry.space_group_name_H-M   'P 1'
#
loop_
_entity.id
_entity.type
_entity.pdbx_description
1 polymer ?
#
loop_
_entity_poly.entity_id
_entity_poly.type
_entity_poly.pdbx_seq_one_letter_code
_entity_poly.pdbx_strand_id
1 'polypeptide(L)' 'MPFKWRLRKTRSYEISSKNSFIVGVYLLDNSFLECTLNSDSTGQECLDSIAQRIELAETCYFGLRS' A
#
# COMPACT_ATOMS: atom_id res chain seq x y z
N MET A 1 33.59 41.70 -13.60
CA MET A 1 32.52 40.90 -14.23
C MET A 1 31.91 40.01 -13.14
N PRO A 2 30.64 40.14 -12.73
CA PRO A 2 30.16 39.43 -11.55
C PRO A 2 29.69 38.02 -11.92
N PHE A 3 30.22 37.03 -11.18
CA PHE A 3 29.89 35.61 -11.30
C PHE A 3 28.45 35.35 -10.86
N LYS A 4 27.60 34.90 -11.78
CA LYS A 4 26.25 34.42 -11.48
C LYS A 4 26.33 32.98 -10.94
N TRP A 5 26.41 32.84 -9.63
CA TRP A 5 26.23 31.55 -8.97
C TRP A 5 24.79 31.07 -9.17
N ARG A 6 24.59 30.11 -10.08
CA ARG A 6 23.33 29.38 -10.19
C ARG A 6 23.31 28.31 -9.11
N LEU A 7 22.65 28.60 -7.98
CA LEU A 7 22.23 27.55 -7.05
C LEU A 7 21.30 26.60 -7.82
N ARG A 8 21.83 25.45 -8.20
CA ARG A 8 21.04 24.30 -8.64
C ARG A 8 20.13 23.95 -7.47
N LYS A 9 18.81 24.12 -7.63
CA LYS A 9 17.83 23.51 -6.74
C LYS A 9 18.12 22.01 -6.72
N THR A 10 18.73 21.54 -5.63
CA THR A 10 18.79 20.12 -5.33
C THR A 10 17.36 19.66 -5.23
N ARG A 11 16.87 19.01 -6.29
CA ARG A 11 15.60 18.31 -6.30
C ARG A 11 15.80 17.21 -5.26
N SER A 12 15.23 17.38 -4.06
CA SER A 12 15.12 16.30 -3.10
C SER A 12 14.37 15.19 -3.82
N TYR A 13 15.10 14.20 -4.29
CA TYR A 13 14.50 12.93 -4.64
C TYR A 13 14.18 12.33 -3.29
N GLU A 14 12.90 12.42 -2.88
CA GLU A 14 12.41 11.51 -1.85
C GLU A 14 12.65 10.12 -2.42
N ILE A 15 13.71 9.47 -1.93
CA ILE A 15 13.92 8.05 -2.07
C ILE A 15 12.95 7.41 -1.07
N SER A 16 11.64 7.65 -1.26
CA SER A 16 10.62 6.72 -0.81
C SER A 16 10.68 5.56 -1.78
N SER A 17 11.79 4.81 -1.70
CA SER A 17 11.92 3.51 -2.32
C SER A 17 10.70 2.72 -1.90
N LYS A 18 9.82 2.54 -2.87
CA LYS A 18 8.50 1.94 -2.78
C LYS A 18 8.60 0.57 -2.14
N ASN A 19 8.46 0.49 -0.82
CA ASN A 19 8.40 -0.76 -0.07
C ASN A 19 6.98 -1.33 -0.20
N SER A 20 6.50 -1.43 -1.45
CA SER A 20 5.14 -1.82 -1.79
C SER A 20 5.15 -3.25 -2.29
N PHE A 21 4.38 -4.09 -1.61
CA PHE A 21 4.19 -5.50 -1.86
C PHE A 21 2.79 -5.72 -2.43
N ILE A 22 2.68 -6.68 -3.34
CA ILE A 22 1.39 -7.17 -3.82
C ILE A 22 1.12 -8.47 -3.08
N VAL A 23 0.00 -8.53 -2.37
CA VAL A 23 -0.47 -9.72 -1.67
C VAL A 23 -1.74 -10.22 -2.37
N GLY A 24 -1.71 -11.47 -2.80
CA GLY A 24 -2.87 -12.15 -3.34
C GLY A 24 -3.66 -12.83 -2.23
N VAL A 25 -4.96 -12.55 -2.15
CA VAL A 25 -5.86 -13.14 -1.16
C VAL A 25 -6.95 -13.92 -1.88
N TYR A 26 -7.15 -15.16 -1.42
CA TYR A 26 -8.28 -15.98 -1.84
C TYR A 26 -9.44 -15.77 -0.89
N LEU A 27 -10.58 -15.39 -1.45
CA LEU A 27 -11.83 -15.24 -0.75
C LEU A 27 -12.55 -16.60 -0.63
N LEU A 28 -13.54 -16.66 0.25
CA LEU A 28 -14.31 -17.88 0.53
C LEU A 28 -15.21 -18.32 -0.65
N ASP A 29 -15.49 -17.41 -1.57
CA ASP A 29 -16.26 -17.63 -2.80
C ASP A 29 -15.38 -18.08 -3.99
N ASN A 30 -14.14 -18.51 -3.71
CA ASN A 30 -13.11 -18.84 -4.71
C ASN A 30 -12.63 -17.65 -5.57
N SER A 31 -13.02 -16.41 -5.22
CA SER A 31 -12.49 -15.22 -5.88
C SER A 31 -11.06 -14.93 -5.44
N PHE A 32 -10.26 -14.35 -6.35
CA PHE A 32 -8.90 -13.93 -6.07
C PHE A 32 -8.82 -12.40 -6.11
N LEU A 33 -8.24 -11.81 -5.07
CA LEU A 33 -8.08 -10.37 -4.95
C LEU A 33 -6.62 -10.00 -4.68
N GLU A 34 -6.11 -9.01 -5.39
CA GLU A 34 -4.78 -8.47 -5.14
C GLU A 34 -4.86 -7.17 -4.35
N CYS A 35 -4.16 -7.11 -3.22
CA CYS A 35 -4.00 -5.91 -2.42
C CYS A 35 -2.56 -5.42 -2.47
N THR A 36 -2.40 -4.10 -2.61
CA THR A 36 -1.12 -3.42 -2.56
C THR A 36 -0.91 -2.94 -1.13
N LEU A 37 0.17 -3.38 -0.50
CA LEU A 37 0.49 -3.10 0.90
C LEU A 37 1.90 -2.56 1.02
N ASN A 38 2.18 -1.78 2.04
CA ASN A 38 3.52 -1.29 2.30
C ASN A 38 4.17 -2.13 3.42
N SER A 39 5.49 -2.02 3.58
CA SER A 39 6.20 -2.69 4.70
C SER A 39 5.68 -2.32 6.08
N ASP A 40 5.08 -1.13 6.19
CA ASP A 40 4.59 -0.56 7.44
C ASP A 40 3.09 -0.86 7.64
N SER A 41 2.44 -1.45 6.63
CA SER A 41 1.02 -1.78 6.65
C SER A 41 0.76 -3.01 7.52
N THR A 42 -0.35 -2.98 8.26
CA THR A 42 -0.75 -4.12 9.11
C THR A 42 -1.71 -5.05 8.37
N GLY A 43 -1.77 -6.32 8.79
CA GLY A 43 -2.73 -7.30 8.26
C GLY A 43 -4.19 -6.85 8.37
N GLN A 44 -4.51 -6.03 9.38
CA GLN A 44 -5.84 -5.46 9.57
C GLN A 44 -6.19 -4.47 8.46
N GLU A 45 -5.26 -3.59 8.08
CA GLU A 45 -5.45 -2.64 6.96
C GLU A 45 -5.68 -3.37 5.63
N CYS A 46 -5.02 -4.51 5.44
CA CYS A 46 -5.26 -5.38 4.28
C CYS A 46 -6.70 -5.89 4.26
N LEU A 47 -7.19 -6.37 5.41
CA LEU A 47 -8.53 -6.91 5.54
C LEU A 47 -9.58 -5.82 5.33
N ASP A 48 -9.40 -4.63 5.89
CA ASP A 48 -10.29 -3.49 5.68
C ASP A 48 -10.31 -3.04 4.21
N SER A 49 -9.15 -3.05 3.54
CA SER A 49 -9.06 -2.71 2.11
C SER A 49 -9.82 -3.71 1.22
N ILE A 50 -9.78 -5.00 1.58
CA ILE A 50 -10.53 -6.05 0.88
C ILE A 50 -12.01 -5.89 1.18
N ALA A 51 -12.37 -5.73 2.45
CA ALA A 51 -13.75 -5.56 2.89
C ALA A 51 -14.46 -4.39 2.22
N GLN A 52 -13.77 -3.26 2.05
CA GLN A 52 -14.30 -2.10 1.30
C GLN A 52 -14.62 -2.44 -0.16
N ARG A 53 -13.83 -3.31 -0.81
CA ARG A 53 -14.06 -3.69 -2.22
C ARG A 53 -15.21 -4.68 -2.39
N ILE A 54 -15.44 -5.54 -1.40
CA ILE A 54 -16.52 -6.53 -1.40
C ILE A 54 -17.76 -6.08 -0.61
N GLU A 55 -17.77 -4.82 -0.16
CA GLU A 55 -18.85 -4.22 0.65
C GLU A 55 -19.17 -5.03 1.93
N LEU A 56 -18.15 -5.61 2.55
CA LEU A 56 -18.30 -6.41 3.77
C LEU A 56 -18.46 -5.51 5.00
N ALA A 57 -19.64 -5.56 5.63
CA ALA A 57 -19.98 -4.71 6.77
C ALA A 57 -19.35 -5.16 8.11
N GLU A 58 -19.10 -6.45 8.31
CA GLU A 58 -18.70 -7.00 9.60
C GLU A 58 -17.27 -7.57 9.61
N THR A 59 -16.28 -6.74 9.30
CA THR A 59 -14.86 -7.13 9.19
C THR A 59 -14.30 -7.78 10.46
N CYS A 60 -14.86 -7.45 11.63
CA CYS A 60 -14.46 -7.99 12.93
C CYS A 60 -14.62 -9.51 13.07
N TYR A 61 -15.48 -10.16 12.27
CA TYR A 61 -15.66 -11.63 12.29
C TYR A 61 -14.72 -12.37 11.35
N PHE A 62 -14.00 -11.63 10.49
CA PHE A 62 -13.13 -12.20 9.48
C PHE A 62 -11.67 -11.96 9.84
N GLY A 63 -10.82 -12.89 9.43
CA GLY A 63 -9.38 -12.81 9.62
C GLY A 63 -8.66 -13.31 8.39
N LEU A 64 -7.44 -12.80 8.17
CA LEU A 64 -6.57 -13.34 7.14
C LEU A 64 -5.86 -14.58 7.68
N ARG A 65 -5.85 -15.64 6.88
CA ARG A 65 -5.08 -16.85 7.17
C ARG A 65 -3.87 -16.90 6.24
N SER A 66 -2.68 -17.01 6.83
CA SER A 66 -1.41 -17.23 6.12
C SER A 66 -1.22 -18.69 5.72
#